data_AF-A0A960EID2-F1
#
_entry.id   AF-A0A960EID2-F1
#
_cell.length_a   1.000
_cell.length_b   1.000
_cell.length_c   1.000
_cell.angle_alpha   90.00
_cell.angle_beta   90.00
_cell.angle_gamma   90.00
#
_symmetry.space_group_name_H-M   'P 1'
#
loop_
_entity.id
_entity.type
_entity.pdbx_description
1 polymer ?
#
loop_
_entity_poly.entity_id
_entity_poly.type
_entity_poly.pdbx_seq_one_letter_code
_entity_poly.pdbx_strand_id
1 'polypeptide(L)'
;FVWADQLDRLARLDAALEVARADPPTIDRTSAAPWLEEHLARPAPGLATVVVHSIVLQYLTRDERGRAVAAIEAAGAAATDDAPIWWLRLEPGGDQAELRVTRWPGGATRRLARSSYHGPPVVWQPGPVGAP
;
A
#
# COMPACT_ATOMS: atom_id res chain seq x y z
N PHE A 1 -11.30 1.49 -13.75
CA PHE A 1 -12.17 1.13 -14.91
C PHE A 1 -11.37 0.34 -15.91
N VAL A 2 -11.98 -0.67 -16.53
CA VAL A 2 -11.44 -1.44 -17.66
C VAL A 2 -12.50 -1.40 -18.75
N TRP A 3 -12.12 -1.01 -19.96
CA TRP A 3 -13.02 -0.95 -21.12
C TRP A 3 -12.88 -2.20 -21.98
N ALA A 4 -13.90 -2.52 -22.78
CA ALA A 4 -13.98 -3.78 -23.54
C ALA A 4 -12.84 -3.95 -24.56
N ASP A 5 -12.31 -2.85 -25.08
CA ASP A 5 -11.20 -2.79 -26.02
C ASP A 5 -9.82 -2.90 -25.35
N GLN A 6 -9.74 -2.83 -24.02
CA GLN A 6 -8.49 -2.89 -23.26
C GLN A 6 -8.09 -4.33 -22.93
N LEU A 7 -7.85 -5.15 -23.97
CA LEU A 7 -7.60 -6.59 -23.83
C LEU A 7 -6.49 -6.92 -22.83
N ASP A 8 -5.37 -6.19 -22.84
CA ASP A 8 -4.28 -6.38 -21.88
C ASP A 8 -4.70 -6.12 -20.43
N ARG A 9 -5.63 -5.19 -20.20
CA ARG A 9 -6.15 -4.89 -18.86
C ARG A 9 -7.20 -5.90 -18.40
N LEU A 10 -8.00 -6.41 -19.34
CA LEU A 10 -8.91 -7.52 -19.09
C LEU A 10 -8.12 -8.77 -18.65
N ALA A 11 -7.10 -9.15 -19.43
CA ALA A 11 -6.26 -10.29 -19.09
C ALA A 11 -5.59 -10.15 -17.70
N ARG A 12 -5.15 -8.93 -17.33
CA ARG A 12 -4.61 -8.66 -15.99
C ARG A 12 -5.67 -8.74 -14.89
N LEU A 13 -6.88 -8.25 -15.15
CA LEU A 13 -7.98 -8.35 -14.19
C LEU A 13 -8.36 -9.82 -13.97
N ASP A 14 -8.49 -10.61 -15.04
CA ASP A 14 -8.79 -12.04 -14.95
C ASP A 14 -7.73 -12.78 -14.13
N ALA A 15 -6.44 -12.53 -14.39
CA ALA A 15 -5.36 -13.12 -13.60
C ALA A 15 -5.41 -12.71 -12.12
N ALA A 16 -5.73 -11.45 -11.81
CA ALA A 16 -5.89 -11.00 -10.43
C ALA A 16 -7.09 -11.65 -9.73
N LEU A 17 -8.19 -11.88 -10.45
CA LEU A 17 -9.36 -12.58 -9.94
C LEU A 17 -9.06 -14.05 -9.66
N GLU A 18 -8.24 -14.72 -10.48
CA GLU A 18 -7.79 -16.09 -10.20
C GLU A 18 -6.98 -16.16 -8.90
N VAL A 19 -6.08 -15.21 -8.64
CA VAL A 19 -5.35 -15.12 -7.37
C VAL A 19 -6.32 -14.95 -6.20
N ALA A 20 -7.27 -14.03 -6.31
CA ALA A 20 -8.27 -13.78 -5.27
C ALA A 20 -9.26 -14.95 -5.07
N ARG A 21 -9.47 -15.81 -6.08
CA ARG A 21 -10.28 -17.04 -5.92
C ARG A 21 -9.50 -18.13 -5.20
N ALA A 22 -8.20 -18.27 -5.51
CA ALA A 22 -7.33 -19.25 -4.89
C ALA A 22 -7.02 -18.92 -3.42
N ASP A 23 -6.89 -17.64 -3.09
CA ASP A 23 -6.68 -17.13 -1.73
C ASP A 23 -7.59 -15.91 -1.48
N PRO A 24 -8.86 -16.13 -1.07
CA PRO A 24 -9.82 -15.05 -0.86
C PRO A 24 -9.37 -14.07 0.20
N PRO A 25 -9.24 -12.77 -0.12
CA PRO A 25 -8.92 -11.78 0.89
C PRO A 25 -10.10 -11.61 1.85
N THR A 26 -9.81 -11.36 3.12
CA THR A 26 -10.83 -10.88 4.06
C THR A 26 -11.26 -9.46 3.66
N ILE A 27 -12.57 -9.26 3.52
CA ILE A 27 -13.16 -7.97 3.13
C ILE A 27 -14.05 -7.47 4.27
N ASP A 28 -13.63 -6.38 4.90
CA ASP A 28 -14.40 -5.71 5.93
C ASP A 28 -15.23 -4.56 5.37
N ARG A 29 -16.51 -4.51 5.75
CA ARG A 29 -17.43 -3.43 5.33
C ARG A 29 -17.30 -2.23 6.26
N THR A 30 -16.22 -1.47 6.09
CA THR A 30 -15.94 -0.27 6.87
C THR A 30 -15.11 0.74 6.07
N SER A 31 -14.99 1.97 6.59
CA SER A 31 -14.14 3.00 6.01
C SER A 31 -12.67 2.78 6.39
N ALA A 32 -11.76 3.36 5.61
CA ALA A 32 -10.32 3.10 5.74
C ALA A 32 -9.75 3.54 7.10
N ALA A 33 -10.11 4.72 7.60
CA ALA A 33 -9.59 5.26 8.84
C ALA A 33 -9.97 4.43 10.07
N PRO A 34 -11.27 4.16 10.36
CA PRO A 34 -11.62 3.33 11.52
C PRO A 34 -11.06 1.91 11.41
N TRP A 35 -10.96 1.35 10.20
CA TRP A 35 -10.33 0.05 9.98
C TRP A 35 -8.84 0.08 10.35
N LEU A 36 -8.08 1.07 9.86
CA LEU A 36 -6.66 1.22 10.16
C LEU A 36 -6.43 1.47 11.66
N GLU A 37 -7.26 2.31 12.29
CA GLU A 37 -7.20 2.57 13.74
C GLU A 37 -7.37 1.28 14.56
N GLU A 38 -8.35 0.44 14.22
CA GLU A 38 -8.60 -0.82 14.92
C GLU A 38 -7.49 -1.87 14.68
N HIS A 39 -7.06 -2.04 13.43
CA HIS A 39 -6.12 -3.09 13.07
C HIS A 39 -4.68 -2.75 13.48
N LEU A 40 -4.29 -1.47 13.43
CA LEU A 40 -2.95 -1.04 13.80
C LEU A 40 -2.76 -0.76 15.30
N ALA A 41 -3.85 -0.70 16.08
CA ALA A 41 -3.76 -0.62 17.55
C ALA A 41 -3.17 -1.88 18.20
N ARG A 42 -3.06 -2.99 17.45
CA ARG A 42 -2.57 -4.28 17.95
C ARG A 42 -1.30 -4.69 17.18
N PRO A 43 -0.09 -4.41 17.71
CA PRO A 43 1.14 -4.92 17.14
C PRO A 43 1.13 -6.45 17.04
N ALA A 44 1.81 -7.00 16.05
CA ALA A 44 1.97 -8.43 15.85
C ALA A 44 3.43 -8.85 16.11
N PRO A 45 3.78 -9.28 17.35
CA PRO A 45 5.13 -9.72 17.68
C PRO A 45 5.63 -10.84 16.75
N GLY A 46 6.90 -10.78 16.38
CA GLY A 46 7.55 -11.69 15.43
C GLY A 46 7.11 -11.53 13.97
N LEU A 47 6.27 -10.54 13.63
CA LEU A 47 5.73 -10.34 12.28
C LEU A 47 5.88 -8.89 11.81
N ALA A 48 6.14 -8.72 10.52
CA ALA A 48 6.06 -7.42 9.87
C ALA A 48 4.63 -7.13 9.39
N THR A 49 4.06 -6.02 9.84
CA THR A 49 2.76 -5.55 9.32
C THR A 49 3.00 -4.63 8.12
N VAL A 50 2.39 -4.97 6.99
CA VAL A 50 2.49 -4.18 5.76
C VAL A 50 1.15 -3.55 5.43
N VAL A 51 1.08 -2.22 5.44
CA VAL A 51 -0.07 -1.46 4.96
C VAL A 51 0.16 -1.12 3.49
N VAL A 52 -0.68 -1.65 2.60
CA VAL A 52 -0.57 -1.46 1.15
C VAL A 52 -1.80 -0.74 0.61
N HIS A 53 -1.59 0.31 -0.19
CA HIS A 53 -2.67 0.91 -0.98
C HIS A 53 -2.16 1.49 -2.31
N SER A 54 -3.05 1.55 -3.29
CA SER A 54 -2.75 2.10 -4.62
C SER A 54 -3.88 2.99 -5.14
N ILE A 55 -3.58 4.26 -5.40
CA ILE A 55 -4.51 5.27 -5.91
C ILE A 55 -5.76 5.34 -5.01
N VAL A 56 -5.59 5.31 -3.69
CA VAL A 56 -6.70 5.32 -2.72
C VAL A 56 -6.93 6.73 -2.19
N LEU A 57 -5.84 7.47 -1.91
CA LEU A 57 -5.94 8.71 -1.13
C LEU A 57 -6.78 9.80 -1.80
N GLN A 58 -6.86 9.82 -3.13
CA GLN A 58 -7.68 10.77 -3.88
C GLN A 58 -9.20 10.52 -3.77
N TYR A 59 -9.60 9.32 -3.33
CA TYR A 59 -11.02 8.97 -3.14
C TYR A 59 -11.49 9.20 -1.71
N LEU A 60 -10.57 9.43 -0.77
CA LEU A 60 -10.90 9.72 0.61
C LEU A 60 -11.26 11.21 0.78
N THR A 61 -12.18 11.49 1.70
CA THR A 61 -12.38 12.87 2.15
C THR A 61 -11.12 13.37 2.85
N ARG A 62 -10.96 14.69 2.98
CA ARG A 62 -9.80 15.26 3.68
C ARG A 62 -9.66 14.72 5.11
N ASP A 63 -10.77 14.59 5.81
CA ASP A 63 -10.82 14.09 7.19
C ASP A 63 -10.41 12.61 7.25
N GLU A 64 -11.06 11.77 6.42
CA GLU A 64 -10.78 10.33 6.35
C GLU A 64 -9.31 10.06 5.99
N ARG A 65 -8.78 10.80 5.01
CA ARG A 65 -7.36 10.73 4.64
C ARG A 65 -6.45 11.11 5.80
N GLY A 66 -6.76 12.19 6.51
CA GLY A 66 -5.97 12.67 7.64
C GLY A 66 -5.89 11.63 8.76
N ARG A 67 -7.05 11.05 9.12
CA ARG A 67 -7.12 10.00 10.14
C ARG A 67 -6.40 8.71 9.73
N ALA A 68 -6.61 8.26 8.49
CA ALA A 68 -5.92 7.08 7.97
C ALA A 68 -4.39 7.22 8.03
N VAL A 69 -3.85 8.36 7.61
CA VAL A 69 -2.40 8.64 7.68
C VAL A 69 -1.94 8.71 9.13
N ALA A 70 -2.67 9.41 10.01
CA ALA A 70 -2.32 9.53 11.41
C ALA A 70 -2.29 8.18 12.13
N ALA A 71 -3.21 7.27 11.83
CA ALA A 71 -3.23 5.91 12.38
C ALA A 71 -1.98 5.11 11.98
N ILE A 72 -1.56 5.20 10.70
CA ILE A 72 -0.35 4.54 10.20
C ILE A 72 0.90 5.13 10.85
N GLU A 73 1.00 6.45 10.97
CA GLU A 73 2.13 7.13 11.58
C GLU A 73 2.25 6.82 13.09
N ALA A 74 1.13 6.80 13.81
CA ALA A 74 1.09 6.43 15.22
C ALA A 74 1.55 4.98 15.45
N ALA A 75 1.07 4.06 14.61
CA ALA A 75 1.51 2.66 14.65
C ALA A 75 3.00 2.52 14.30
N GLY A 76 3.48 3.26 13.31
CA GLY A 76 4.90 3.33 12.96
C GLY A 76 5.78 3.86 14.11
N ALA A 77 5.30 4.87 14.85
CA ALA A 77 6.02 5.41 16.00
C ALA A 77 6.12 4.40 17.18
N ALA A 78 5.16 3.49 17.29
CA ALA A 78 5.16 2.42 18.29
C ALA A 78 5.86 1.12 17.82
N ALA A 79 6.25 1.06 16.54
CA ALA A 79 6.86 -0.13 15.96
C ALA A 79 8.21 -0.46 16.59
N THR A 80 8.51 -1.74 16.67
CA THR A 80 9.80 -2.28 17.14
C THR A 80 10.43 -3.14 16.06
N ASP A 81 11.67 -3.59 16.25
CA ASP A 81 12.29 -4.54 15.33
C ASP A 81 11.58 -5.91 15.32
N ASP A 82 10.90 -6.27 16.42
CA ASP A 82 10.12 -7.51 16.53
C ASP A 82 8.69 -7.38 15.93
N ALA A 83 8.15 -6.16 15.85
CA ALA A 83 6.88 -5.86 15.21
C ALA A 83 6.98 -4.63 14.31
N PRO A 84 7.71 -4.70 13.17
CA PRO A 84 7.93 -3.56 12.30
C PRO A 84 6.71 -3.21 11.45
N ILE A 85 6.55 -1.93 11.12
CA ILE A 85 5.50 -1.43 10.22
C ILE A 85 6.13 -1.01 8.88
N TRP A 86 5.52 -1.45 7.78
CA TRP A 86 5.88 -1.08 6.42
C TRP A 86 4.67 -0.45 5.73
N TRP A 87 4.78 0.82 5.35
CA TRP A 87 3.74 1.52 4.62
C TRP A 87 4.10 1.66 3.15
N LEU A 88 3.54 0.78 2.32
CA LEU A 88 3.74 0.72 0.88
C LEU A 88 2.58 1.41 0.16
N ARG A 89 2.89 2.44 -0.63
CA ARG A 89 1.89 3.25 -1.31
C ARG A 89 2.25 3.51 -2.76
N LEU A 90 1.35 3.18 -3.68
CA LEU A 90 1.41 3.60 -5.08
C LEU A 90 0.43 4.75 -5.27
N GLU A 91 0.92 5.99 -5.25
CA GLU A 91 0.08 7.19 -5.27
C GLU A 91 0.60 8.22 -6.28
N PRO A 92 -0.23 9.19 -6.72
CA PRO A 92 0.22 10.27 -7.60
C PRO A 92 1.48 10.97 -7.08
N GLY A 93 2.51 11.03 -7.93
CA GLY A 93 3.81 11.66 -7.64
C GLY A 93 4.17 12.79 -8.60
N GLY A 94 3.17 13.36 -9.28
CA GLY A 94 3.32 14.37 -10.33
C GLY A 94 2.71 13.88 -11.64
N ASP A 95 3.55 13.71 -12.66
CA ASP A 95 3.16 13.20 -13.98
C ASP A 95 2.85 11.69 -13.99
N GLN A 96 3.36 10.96 -13.00
CA GLN A 96 3.25 9.51 -12.87
C GLN A 96 2.87 9.09 -11.44
N ALA A 97 2.46 7.84 -11.26
CA ALA A 97 2.34 7.24 -9.94
C ALA A 97 3.72 6.81 -9.42
N GLU A 98 3.96 6.98 -8.12
CA GLU A 98 5.20 6.59 -7.46
C GLU A 98 4.91 5.54 -6.40
N LEU A 99 5.64 4.43 -6.45
CA LEU A 99 5.65 3.44 -5.39
C LEU A 99 6.65 3.90 -4.33
N ARG A 100 6.17 4.20 -3.13
CA ARG A 100 7.00 4.55 -1.97
C ARG A 100 6.79 3.55 -0.85
N VAL A 101 7.84 3.28 -0.10
CA VAL A 101 7.77 2.56 1.17
C VAL A 101 8.28 3.46 2.28
N THR A 102 7.56 3.50 3.40
CA THR A 102 8.07 4.03 4.67
C THR A 102 8.22 2.86 5.62
N ARG A 103 9.41 2.69 6.22
CA ARG A 103 9.69 1.58 7.15
C ARG A 103 9.91 2.12 8.55
N TRP A 104 9.27 1.49 9.53
CA TRP A 104 9.54 1.66 10.95
C TRP A 104 10.07 0.36 11.57
N PRO A 105 10.95 0.43 12.59
CA PRO A 105 11.49 1.64 13.23
C PRO A 105 12.35 2.53 12.31
N GLY A 106 12.50 3.81 12.65
CA GLY A 106 13.32 4.79 11.92
C GLY A 106 12.57 5.72 10.95
N GLY A 107 11.39 5.32 10.44
CA GLY A 107 10.52 6.18 9.64
C GLY A 107 11.08 6.58 8.27
N ALA A 108 12.11 5.88 7.78
CA ALA A 108 12.77 6.20 6.52
C ALA A 108 11.84 5.92 5.34
N THR A 109 11.67 6.91 4.45
CA THR A 109 10.87 6.78 3.23
C THR A 109 11.76 6.64 2.01
N ARG A 110 11.51 5.63 1.17
CA ARG A 110 12.19 5.41 -0.11
C ARG A 110 11.18 5.26 -1.24
N ARG A 111 11.47 5.86 -2.39
CA ARG A 111 10.76 5.57 -3.63
C ARG A 111 11.36 4.31 -4.27
N LEU A 112 10.52 3.34 -4.57
CA LEU A 112 10.87 2.04 -5.13
C LEU A 112 10.73 2.01 -6.65
N ALA A 113 9.68 2.65 -7.18
CA ALA A 113 9.38 2.62 -8.60
C ALA A 113 8.56 3.84 -9.03
N ARG A 114 8.55 4.07 -10.34
CA ARG A 114 7.55 4.88 -11.04
C ARG A 114 6.68 3.97 -11.89
N SER A 115 5.43 4.36 -12.07
CA SER A 115 4.46 3.56 -12.83
C SER A 115 3.40 4.44 -13.46
N SER A 116 2.65 3.89 -14.41
CA SER A 116 1.38 4.53 -14.80
C SER A 116 0.39 4.44 -13.63
N TYR A 117 -0.68 5.25 -13.67
CA TYR A 117 -1.78 5.14 -12.71
C TYR A 117 -2.51 3.79 -12.72
N HIS A 118 -2.15 2.91 -13.65
CA HIS A 118 -2.74 1.58 -13.83
C HIS A 118 -1.69 0.47 -13.77
N GLY A 119 -0.53 0.74 -13.17
CA GLY A 119 0.59 -0.18 -13.04
C GLY A 119 1.54 -0.07 -14.22
N PRO A 120 1.51 -0.97 -15.22
CA PRO A 120 2.50 -0.98 -16.28
C PRO A 120 2.59 0.34 -17.10
N PRO A 121 3.78 0.73 -17.57
CA PRO A 121 5.08 0.14 -17.24
C PRO A 121 5.48 0.46 -15.79
N VAL A 122 6.13 -0.49 -15.11
CA VAL A 122 6.72 -0.26 -13.78
C VAL A 122 8.24 -0.13 -13.95
N VAL A 123 8.76 1.05 -13.67
CA VAL A 123 10.20 1.35 -13.74
C VAL A 123 10.76 1.38 -12.33
N TRP A 124 11.46 0.31 -11.96
CA TRP A 124 12.10 0.18 -10.66
C TRP A 124 13.31 1.11 -10.53
N GLN A 125 13.46 1.69 -9.35
CA GLN A 125 14.66 2.45 -9.00
C GLN A 125 15.69 1.47 -8.44
N PRO A 126 16.98 1.57 -8.84
CA PRO A 126 18.04 0.81 -8.22
C PRO A 126 18.02 1.06 -6.71
N GLY A 127 17.86 -0.01 -5.93
CA GLY A 127 18.14 0.03 -4.50
C GLY A 127 19.64 -0.17 -4.26
N PRO A 128 20.14 0.12 -3.05
CA PRO A 128 21.42 -0.45 -2.65
C PRO A 128 21.37 -1.98 -2.85
N VAL A 129 22.39 -2.53 -3.51
CA VAL A 129 22.61 -3.98 -3.57
C VAL A 129 23.10 -4.39 -2.17
N GLY A 130 22.17 -4.88 -1.35
CA GLY A 130 22.44 -5.37 -0.01
C GLY A 130 22.14 -4.36 1.10
N ALA A 131 21.35 -4.79 2.07
CA ALA A 131 21.89 -5.35 3.32
C ALA A 131 20.83 -6.31 3.91
N PRO A 132 21.22 -7.23 4.81
CA PRO A 132 20.56 -8.51 5.06
C PRO A 132 19.14 -8.43 5.64
#